data_AF-A0A239I1D3-F1
#
_entry.id   AF-A0A239I1D3-F1
#
_cell.length_a   1.000
_cell.length_b   1.000
_cell.length_c   1.000
_cell.angle_alpha   90.00
_cell.angle_beta   90.00
_cell.angle_gamma   90.00
#
_symmetry.space_group_name_H-M   'P 1'
#
loop_
_entity.id
_entity.type
_entity.pdbx_description
1 polymer ?
#
loop_
_entity_poly.entity_id
_entity_poly.type
_entity_poly.pdbx_seq_one_letter_code
_entity_poly.pdbx_strand_id
1 'polypeptide(L)'
;MDIFSKRDGPRLEDVKAKRMLSENAGTIRKLADQISGGGYSKMRADEARRKEAPKPDGLIIHDLKARTRVDVPEPYVKVSLNNRVVLVDKSSGLQLQMLGEIRGNFMSKRFVLCTKENGFFSPVDAEMIDLIGHLDNVELSEAFTEADLASKLEALIVPAEA
;
A
#
# COMPACT_ATOMS: atom_id res chain seq x y z
N MET A 1 -45.41 -0.50 -43.73
CA MET A 1 -44.36 -0.78 -42.73
C MET A 1 -43.11 -0.13 -43.25
N ASP A 2 -42.82 1.08 -42.79
CA ASP A 2 -41.80 1.93 -43.39
C ASP A 2 -40.46 1.77 -42.65
N ILE A 3 -39.46 1.25 -43.35
CA ILE A 3 -38.11 1.01 -42.83
C ILE A 3 -37.24 2.17 -43.31
N PHE A 4 -36.80 3.04 -42.40
CA PHE A 4 -35.89 4.14 -42.70
C PHE A 4 -34.42 3.75 -42.45
N SER A 5 -33.55 4.07 -43.42
CA SER A 5 -32.12 3.79 -43.45
C SER A 5 -31.32 4.58 -42.39
N LYS A 6 -30.36 3.90 -41.74
CA LYS A 6 -29.54 4.35 -40.60
C LYS A 6 -28.40 5.35 -40.94
N ARG A 7 -28.51 6.18 -41.98
CA ARG A 7 -27.44 7.14 -42.32
C ARG A 7 -28.03 8.55 -42.50
N ASP A 8 -27.54 9.48 -41.67
CA ASP A 8 -27.63 10.95 -41.79
C ASP A 8 -28.70 11.77 -41.03
N GLY A 9 -29.17 11.31 -39.87
CA GLY A 9 -29.66 12.29 -38.87
C GLY A 9 -30.56 11.74 -37.76
N PRO A 10 -30.69 12.49 -36.63
CA PRO A 10 -31.72 12.20 -35.64
C PRO A 10 -33.10 12.31 -36.27
N ARG A 11 -34.01 11.40 -35.92
CA ARG A 11 -35.34 11.36 -36.54
C ARG A 11 -36.10 12.65 -36.25
N LEU A 12 -37.02 13.04 -37.12
CA LEU A 12 -37.77 14.31 -36.98
C LEU A 12 -38.56 14.34 -35.67
N GLU A 13 -39.09 13.21 -35.23
CA GLU A 13 -39.74 13.02 -33.94
C GLU A 13 -38.78 13.24 -32.77
N ASP A 14 -37.54 12.75 -32.86
CA ASP A 14 -36.52 12.92 -31.82
C ASP A 14 -36.11 14.39 -31.68
N VAL A 15 -36.00 15.11 -32.81
CA VAL A 15 -35.70 16.55 -32.82
C VAL A 15 -36.84 17.35 -32.19
N LYS A 16 -38.09 17.04 -32.53
CA LYS A 16 -39.27 17.68 -31.92
C LYS A 16 -39.38 17.39 -30.43
N ALA A 17 -39.15 16.13 -30.02
CA ALA A 17 -39.16 15.75 -28.61
C ALA A 17 -38.05 16.46 -27.83
N LYS A 18 -36.82 16.50 -28.37
CA LYS A 18 -35.69 17.21 -27.76
C LYS A 18 -35.98 18.71 -27.60
N ARG A 19 -36.61 19.33 -28.61
CA ARG A 19 -37.03 20.72 -28.56
C ARG A 19 -38.07 20.96 -27.45
N MET A 20 -39.12 20.13 -27.40
CA MET A 20 -40.16 20.23 -26.36
C MET A 20 -39.58 20.06 -24.95
N LEU A 21 -38.66 19.10 -24.76
CA LEU A 21 -37.97 18.91 -23.47
C LEU A 21 -37.10 20.12 -23.10
N SER A 22 -36.42 20.72 -24.08
CA SER A 22 -35.57 21.90 -23.84
C SER A 22 -36.37 23.14 -23.48
N GLU A 23 -37.48 23.40 -24.18
CA GLU A 23 -38.37 24.54 -23.94
C GLU A 23 -39.04 24.42 -22.56
N ASN A 24 -39.29 23.20 -22.09
CA ASN A 24 -39.96 22.92 -20.80
C ASN A 24 -39.01 22.49 -19.68
N ALA A 25 -37.68 22.59 -19.87
CA ALA A 25 -36.69 22.03 -18.95
C ALA A 25 -36.83 22.57 -17.50
N GLY A 26 -37.19 23.85 -17.35
CA GLY A 26 -37.41 24.47 -16.03
C GLY A 26 -38.60 23.88 -15.29
N THR A 27 -39.71 23.62 -16.00
CA THR A 27 -40.92 23.01 -15.43
C THR A 27 -40.69 21.54 -15.10
N ILE A 28 -40.03 20.80 -16.00
CA ILE A 28 -39.65 19.40 -15.78
C ILE A 28 -38.77 19.27 -14.52
N ARG A 29 -37.80 20.17 -14.33
CA ARG A 29 -36.95 20.20 -13.13
C ARG A 29 -37.75 20.42 -11.85
N LYS A 30 -38.67 21.40 -11.84
CA LYS A 30 -39.53 21.69 -10.68
C LYS A 30 -40.40 20.49 -10.31
N LEU A 31 -41.00 19.82 -11.30
CA LEU A 31 -41.78 18.61 -11.07
C LEU A 31 -40.92 17.45 -10.57
N ALA A 32 -39.73 17.26 -11.13
CA ALA A 32 -38.79 16.23 -10.68
C ALA A 32 -38.36 16.46 -9.23
N ASP A 33 -38.10 17.70 -8.83
CA ASP A 33 -37.79 18.05 -7.44
C ASP A 33 -39.00 17.87 -6.52
N GLN A 34 -40.22 18.23 -6.95
CA GLN A 34 -41.43 18.04 -6.15
C GLN A 34 -41.72 16.55 -5.90
N ILE A 35 -41.56 15.70 -6.92
CA ILE A 35 -41.77 14.25 -6.81
C ILE A 35 -40.67 13.60 -5.96
N SER A 36 -39.42 14.07 -6.07
CA SER A 36 -38.26 13.50 -5.37
C SER A 36 -37.92 14.17 -4.03
N GLY A 37 -38.72 15.12 -3.55
CA GLY A 37 -38.41 15.90 -2.34
C GLY A 37 -37.11 16.70 -2.43
N GLY A 38 -36.74 17.16 -3.63
CA GLY A 38 -35.50 17.89 -3.93
C GLY A 38 -34.28 17.00 -4.18
N GLY A 39 -34.46 15.68 -4.29
CA GLY A 39 -33.39 14.73 -4.59
C GLY A 39 -32.76 14.92 -5.97
N TYR A 40 -33.57 15.30 -6.98
CA TYR A 40 -33.11 15.52 -8.35
C TYR A 40 -32.05 16.64 -8.45
N SER A 41 -32.32 17.80 -7.83
CA SER A 41 -31.36 18.91 -7.82
C SER A 41 -30.10 18.61 -6.99
N LYS A 42 -30.22 17.90 -5.86
CA LYS A 42 -29.05 17.47 -5.06
C LYS A 42 -28.13 16.55 -5.85
N MET A 43 -28.70 15.54 -6.52
CA MET A 43 -27.94 14.61 -7.35
C MET A 43 -27.20 15.34 -8.49
N ARG A 44 -27.85 16.32 -9.14
CA ARG A 44 -27.22 17.10 -10.22
C ARG A 44 -26.12 18.01 -9.71
N ALA A 45 -26.25 18.58 -8.51
CA ALA A 45 -25.19 19.36 -7.87
C ALA A 45 -23.98 18.48 -7.51
N ASP A 46 -24.22 17.27 -7.00
CA ASP A 46 -23.15 16.31 -6.72
C ASP A 46 -22.45 15.83 -7.99
N GLU A 47 -23.20 15.57 -9.06
CA GLU A 47 -22.65 15.23 -10.37
C GLU A 47 -21.77 16.35 -10.93
N ALA A 48 -22.20 17.61 -10.77
CA ALA A 48 -21.42 18.78 -11.17
C ALA A 48 -20.13 18.89 -10.35
N ARG A 49 -20.21 18.75 -9.01
CA ARG A 49 -19.04 18.76 -8.12
C ARG A 49 -18.03 17.66 -8.46
N ARG A 50 -18.50 16.46 -8.85
CA ARG A 50 -17.61 15.36 -9.27
C ARG A 50 -16.95 15.59 -10.63
N LYS A 51 -17.57 16.41 -11.49
CA LYS A 51 -17.05 16.76 -12.82
C LYS A 51 -16.12 17.98 -12.80
N GLU A 52 -16.08 18.72 -11.68
CA GLU A 52 -15.08 19.78 -11.51
C GLU A 52 -13.67 19.16 -11.45
N ALA A 53 -12.78 19.65 -12.31
CA ALA A 53 -11.39 19.26 -12.27
C ALA A 53 -10.78 19.69 -10.92
N PRO A 54 -9.89 18.87 -10.33
CA PRO A 54 -9.24 19.24 -9.07
C PRO A 54 -8.56 20.61 -9.22
N LYS A 55 -9.01 21.59 -8.45
CA LYS A 55 -8.42 22.94 -8.42
C LYS A 55 -7.05 22.84 -7.74
N PRO A 56 -5.97 23.42 -8.31
CA PRO A 56 -4.61 23.28 -7.79
C PRO A 56 -4.30 24.18 -6.57
N ASP A 57 -5.30 24.78 -5.93
CA ASP A 57 -5.08 25.65 -4.77
C ASP A 57 -4.88 24.82 -3.49
N GLY A 58 -3.77 25.07 -2.79
CA GLY A 58 -3.46 24.48 -1.49
C GLY A 58 -2.60 23.21 -1.50
N LEU A 59 -1.91 22.91 -2.60
CA LEU A 59 -0.97 21.78 -2.64
C LEU A 59 0.22 22.04 -1.71
N ILE A 60 0.26 21.35 -0.58
CA ILE A 60 1.47 21.20 0.24
C ILE A 60 2.39 20.26 -0.53
N ILE A 61 3.30 20.84 -1.31
CA ILE A 61 4.37 20.08 -1.96
C ILE A 61 5.40 19.76 -0.89
N HIS A 62 5.35 18.55 -0.35
CA HIS A 62 6.44 18.02 0.44
C HIS A 62 7.62 17.72 -0.49
N ASP A 63 8.57 18.65 -0.57
CA ASP A 63 9.88 18.40 -1.15
C ASP A 63 10.64 17.43 -0.24
N LEU A 64 10.38 16.14 -0.43
CA LEU A 64 11.15 15.08 0.19
C LEU A 64 12.54 15.14 -0.45
N LYS A 65 13.50 15.76 0.26
CA LYS A 65 14.92 15.76 -0.10
C LYS A 65 15.32 14.39 -0.65
N ALA A 66 15.99 14.40 -1.79
CA ALA A 66 16.55 13.19 -2.40
C ALA A 66 17.37 12.43 -1.35
N ARG A 67 17.11 11.13 -1.22
CA ARG A 67 17.83 10.29 -0.26
C ARG A 67 19.31 10.28 -0.60
N THR A 68 20.15 10.48 0.41
CA THR A 68 21.59 10.25 0.29
C THR A 68 21.79 8.79 -0.13
N ARG A 69 22.36 8.59 -1.32
CA ARG A 69 22.75 7.26 -1.79
C ARG A 69 24.10 6.97 -1.16
N VAL A 70 24.15 6.01 -0.26
CA VAL A 70 25.40 5.50 0.29
C VAL A 70 25.82 4.31 -0.59
N ASP A 71 27.02 4.38 -1.17
CA ASP A 71 27.49 3.37 -2.14
C ASP A 71 27.98 2.09 -1.46
N VAL A 72 28.35 2.14 -0.18
CA VAL A 72 28.77 0.99 0.62
C VAL A 72 27.81 0.83 1.80
N PRO A 73 27.01 -0.25 1.87
CA PRO A 73 26.14 -0.50 3.00
C PRO A 73 26.98 -0.85 4.25
N GLU A 74 26.54 -0.35 5.41
CA GLU A 74 27.05 -0.74 6.73
C GLU A 74 25.99 -1.64 7.41
N PRO A 75 25.91 -2.94 7.07
CA PRO A 75 24.88 -3.82 7.58
C PRO A 75 25.05 -4.10 9.08
N TYR A 76 23.94 -4.11 9.82
CA TYR A 76 23.87 -4.57 11.21
C TYR A 76 22.53 -5.29 11.45
N VAL A 77 22.48 -6.15 12.46
CA VAL A 77 21.26 -6.89 12.79
C VAL A 77 20.49 -6.17 13.88
N LYS A 78 19.18 -5.99 13.66
CA LYS A 78 18.29 -5.34 14.61
C LYS A 78 17.07 -6.19 14.91
N VAL A 79 16.75 -6.29 16.20
CA VAL A 79 15.44 -6.73 16.67
C VAL A 79 14.52 -5.52 16.79
N SER A 80 13.43 -5.53 16.03
CA SER A 80 12.42 -4.48 16.02
C SER A 80 11.37 -4.70 17.11
N LEU A 81 10.68 -3.63 17.52
CA LEU A 81 9.64 -3.68 18.56
C LEU A 81 8.45 -4.61 18.23
N ASN A 82 8.25 -4.92 16.95
CA ASN A 82 7.26 -5.90 16.48
C ASN A 82 7.82 -7.33 16.42
N ASN A 83 8.85 -7.61 17.20
CA ASN A 83 9.56 -8.89 17.27
C ASN A 83 10.22 -9.35 15.96
N ARG A 84 10.36 -8.49 14.96
CA ARG A 84 11.05 -8.84 13.70
C ARG A 84 12.55 -8.72 13.84
N VAL A 85 13.27 -9.69 13.32
CA VAL A 85 14.73 -9.67 13.21
C VAL A 85 15.09 -9.34 11.76
N VAL A 86 15.75 -8.21 11.57
CA VAL A 86 16.02 -7.62 10.25
C VAL A 86 17.48 -7.21 10.12
N LEU A 87 18.02 -7.40 8.92
CA LEU A 87 19.29 -6.81 8.51
C LEU A 87 19.01 -5.40 8.01
N VAL A 88 19.69 -4.41 8.56
CA VAL A 88 19.48 -2.99 8.27
C VAL A 88 20.83 -2.37 7.91
N ASP A 89 20.83 -1.47 6.95
CA ASP A 89 21.99 -0.63 6.67
C ASP A 89 21.99 0.57 7.63
N LYS A 90 23.04 0.72 8.42
CA LYS A 90 23.22 1.80 9.39
C LYS A 90 23.29 3.17 8.71
N SER A 91 23.83 3.22 7.50
CA SER A 91 24.08 4.48 6.79
C SER A 91 22.81 5.07 6.17
N SER A 92 21.93 4.23 5.60
CA SER A 92 20.66 4.65 5.01
C SER A 92 19.43 4.46 5.93
N GLY A 93 19.57 3.63 6.98
CA GLY A 93 18.47 3.19 7.84
C GLY A 93 17.48 2.24 7.14
N LEU A 94 17.79 1.80 5.92
CA LEU A 94 16.93 0.93 5.15
C LEU A 94 17.09 -0.52 5.59
N GLN A 95 15.96 -1.22 5.66
CA GLN A 95 15.97 -2.67 5.80
C GLN A 95 16.51 -3.29 4.51
N LEU A 96 17.58 -4.08 4.64
CA LEU A 96 18.17 -4.86 3.55
C LEU A 96 17.43 -6.19 3.37
N GLN A 97 17.23 -6.93 4.47
CA GLN A 97 16.62 -8.26 4.43
C GLN A 97 15.87 -8.57 5.74
N MET A 98 14.80 -9.34 5.65
CA MET A 98 14.14 -9.90 6.83
C MET A 98 14.73 -11.28 7.14
N LEU A 99 15.31 -11.44 8.32
CA LEU A 99 15.97 -12.68 8.73
C LEU A 99 14.99 -13.62 9.43
N GLY A 100 14.06 -13.08 10.22
CA GLY A 100 13.09 -13.89 10.95
C GLY A 100 12.24 -13.08 11.90
N GLU A 101 11.61 -13.77 12.84
CA GLU A 101 10.84 -13.15 13.91
C GLU A 101 10.96 -13.93 15.22
N ILE A 102 10.78 -13.23 16.33
CA ILE A 102 10.72 -13.82 17.66
C ILE A 102 9.25 -14.13 17.95
N ARG A 103 8.93 -15.42 18.02
CA ARG A 103 7.59 -15.92 18.35
C ARG A 103 7.51 -16.33 19.82
N GLY A 104 6.31 -16.24 20.37
CA GLY A 104 5.97 -16.78 21.68
C GLY A 104 5.55 -15.72 22.69
N ASN A 105 5.56 -16.09 23.97
CA ASN A 105 5.14 -15.22 25.08
C ASN A 105 6.34 -14.83 25.96
N PHE A 106 6.12 -14.00 26.98
CA PHE A 106 7.18 -13.53 27.87
C PHE A 106 8.02 -14.64 28.50
N MET A 107 7.45 -15.83 28.73
CA MET A 107 8.12 -16.97 29.36
C MET A 107 8.71 -17.97 28.37
N SER A 108 8.36 -17.88 27.09
CA SER A 108 8.80 -18.80 26.04
C SER A 108 8.91 -18.04 24.73
N LYS A 109 10.05 -17.37 24.54
CA LYS A 109 10.39 -16.70 23.28
C LYS A 109 11.30 -17.62 22.48
N ARG A 110 11.07 -17.72 21.18
CA ARG A 110 11.95 -18.45 20.26
C ARG A 110 12.18 -17.65 18.99
N PHE A 111 13.38 -17.73 18.45
CA PHE A 111 13.66 -17.21 17.12
C PHE A 111 13.11 -18.17 16.06
N VAL A 112 12.48 -17.62 15.04
CA VAL A 112 11.96 -18.36 13.89
C VAL A 112 12.51 -17.73 12.63
N LEU A 113 13.30 -18.49 11.89
CA LEU A 113 13.93 -18.05 10.66
C LEU A 113 12.89 -17.82 9.57
N CYS A 114 13.12 -16.81 8.72
CA CYS A 114 12.24 -16.44 7.62
C CYS A 114 12.34 -17.46 6.47
N THR A 115 11.85 -18.68 6.67
CA THR A 115 11.82 -19.74 5.66
C THR A 115 10.40 -20.02 5.18
N LYS A 116 10.28 -20.71 4.04
CA LYS A 116 8.98 -21.15 3.52
C LYS A 116 8.30 -22.13 4.46
N GLU A 117 9.08 -23.01 5.09
CA GLU A 117 8.60 -24.00 6.08
C GLU A 117 8.02 -23.32 7.32
N ASN A 118 8.59 -22.19 7.73
CA ASN A 118 8.12 -21.38 8.86
C ASN A 118 6.94 -20.45 8.52
N GLY A 119 6.42 -20.52 7.29
CA GLY A 119 5.21 -19.82 6.83
C GLY A 119 5.45 -18.43 6.24
N PHE A 120 6.70 -18.08 5.89
CA PHE A 120 7.00 -16.78 5.30
C PHE A 120 6.80 -16.77 3.78
N PHE A 121 6.21 -15.69 3.27
CA PHE A 121 5.96 -15.50 1.84
C PHE A 121 7.24 -15.21 1.04
N SER A 122 8.19 -14.50 1.66
CA SER A 122 9.50 -14.18 1.09
C SER A 122 10.59 -14.82 1.94
N PRO A 123 11.00 -16.06 1.65
CA PRO A 123 12.04 -16.73 2.41
C PRO A 123 13.41 -16.07 2.20
N VAL A 124 14.30 -16.23 3.17
CA VAL A 124 15.73 -15.97 2.99
C VAL A 124 16.32 -16.95 1.97
N ASP A 125 17.37 -16.50 1.30
CA ASP A 125 18.11 -17.23 0.28
C ASP A 125 18.89 -18.40 0.88
N ALA A 126 19.25 -19.37 0.03
CA ALA A 126 19.89 -20.60 0.47
C ALA A 126 21.22 -20.36 1.20
N GLU A 127 22.01 -19.38 0.75
CA GLU A 127 23.28 -19.02 1.40
C GLU A 127 23.04 -18.55 2.84
N MET A 128 22.03 -17.71 3.08
CA MET A 128 21.64 -17.31 4.43
C MET A 128 21.10 -18.48 5.25
N ILE A 129 20.31 -19.38 4.66
CA ILE A 129 19.84 -20.58 5.37
C ILE A 129 21.04 -21.43 5.83
N ASP A 130 22.06 -21.61 4.99
CA ASP A 130 23.24 -22.38 5.36
C ASP A 130 24.05 -21.70 6.48
N LEU A 131 24.12 -20.36 6.45
CA LEU A 131 24.84 -19.56 7.45
C LEU A 131 24.16 -19.53 8.83
N ILE A 132 22.86 -19.24 8.87
CA ILE A 132 22.12 -18.97 10.12
C ILE A 132 21.02 -19.99 10.43
N GLY A 133 20.84 -21.02 9.61
CA GLY A 133 19.81 -22.05 9.77
C GLY A 133 19.89 -22.82 11.08
N HIS A 134 21.10 -23.01 11.61
CA HIS A 134 21.33 -23.65 12.90
C HIS A 134 20.79 -22.86 14.09
N LEU A 135 20.43 -21.59 13.90
CA LEU A 135 19.80 -20.75 14.92
C LEU A 135 18.27 -20.82 14.87
N ASP A 136 17.67 -21.49 13.88
CA ASP A 136 16.22 -21.61 13.81
C ASP A 136 15.67 -22.37 15.03
N ASN A 137 14.56 -21.87 15.58
CA ASN A 137 13.90 -22.38 16.79
C ASN A 137 14.70 -22.28 18.09
N VAL A 138 15.81 -21.54 18.13
CA VAL A 138 16.53 -21.30 19.38
C VAL A 138 15.67 -20.52 20.36
N GLU A 139 15.60 -21.01 21.60
CA GLU A 139 14.90 -20.37 22.70
C GLU A 139 15.70 -19.18 23.25
N LEU A 140 14.99 -18.09 23.50
CA LEU A 140 15.50 -16.88 24.14
C LEU A 140 15.17 -16.94 25.62
N SER A 141 16.20 -16.73 26.44
CA SER A 141 16.13 -16.78 27.91
C SER A 141 16.90 -15.61 28.52
N GLU A 142 16.92 -15.50 29.84
CA GLU A 142 17.75 -14.49 30.52
C GLU A 142 19.25 -14.67 30.23
N ALA A 143 19.69 -15.90 29.95
CA ALA A 143 21.07 -16.23 29.57
C ALA A 143 21.36 -16.05 28.07
N PHE A 144 20.31 -15.92 27.25
CA PHE A 144 20.43 -15.71 25.81
C PHE A 144 19.32 -14.77 25.33
N THR A 145 19.63 -13.49 25.38
CA THR A 145 18.69 -12.40 25.16
C THR A 145 18.51 -12.08 23.68
N GLU A 146 17.54 -11.21 23.37
CA GLU A 146 17.31 -10.71 22.01
C GLU A 146 18.54 -9.97 21.45
N ALA A 147 19.31 -9.30 22.34
CA ALA A 147 20.55 -8.64 21.98
C ALA A 147 21.65 -9.67 21.63
N ASP A 148 21.76 -10.75 22.40
CA ASP A 148 22.73 -11.82 22.14
C ASP A 148 22.45 -12.52 20.81
N LEU A 149 21.17 -12.74 20.50
CA LEU A 149 20.74 -13.25 19.19
C LEU A 149 21.16 -12.30 18.06
N ALA A 150 20.88 -11.00 18.19
CA ALA A 150 21.26 -10.01 17.19
C ALA A 150 22.78 -10.00 16.97
N SER A 151 23.58 -9.96 18.04
CA SER A 151 25.04 -9.98 17.96
C SER A 151 25.58 -11.25 17.33
N LYS A 152 25.01 -12.42 17.63
CA LYS A 152 25.40 -13.68 16.97
C LYS A 152 25.07 -13.69 15.49
N LEU A 153 23.87 -13.26 15.11
CA LEU A 153 23.47 -13.16 13.71
C LEU A 153 24.36 -12.17 12.95
N GLU A 154 24.66 -11.02 13.56
CA GLU A 154 25.54 -10.01 12.99
C GLU A 154 26.94 -10.55 12.76
N ALA A 155 27.51 -11.27 13.73
CA ALA A 155 28.84 -11.88 13.60
C ALA A 155 28.95 -12.95 12.50
N LEU A 156 27.84 -13.59 12.13
CA LEU A 156 27.79 -14.59 11.07
C LEU A 156 27.57 -13.95 9.70
N ILE A 157 26.76 -12.91 9.62
CA ILE A 157 26.30 -12.29 8.36
C ILE A 157 27.25 -11.17 7.91
N VAL A 158 27.69 -10.35 8.85
CA VAL A 158 28.53 -9.20 8.57
C VAL A 158 29.98 -9.67 8.58
N PRO A 159 30.70 -9.61 7.45
CA PRO A 159 32.11 -9.98 7.43
C PRO A 159 32.86 -9.08 8.40
N ALA A 160 33.57 -9.68 9.36
CA ALA A 160 34.55 -8.94 10.16
C ALA A 160 35.59 -8.37 9.19
N GLU A 161 35.77 -7.05 9.19
CA GLU A 161 36.81 -6.39 8.41
C GLU A 161 38.15 -7.13 8.63
N ALA A 162 38.75 -7.60 7.53
CA ALA A 162 40.07 -8.20 7.50
C ALA A 162 41.16 -7.12 7.50
#